data_AF-A0A2V9N002-F1
#
_entry.id   AF-A0A2V9N002-F1
#
_cell.length_a   1.000
_cell.length_b   1.000
_cell.length_c   1.000
_cell.angle_alpha   90.00
_cell.angle_beta   90.00
_cell.angle_gamma   90.00
#
_symmetry.space_group_name_H-M   'P 1'
#
loop_
_entity.id
_entity.type
_entity.pdbx_description
1 polymer ?
#
loop_
_entity_poly.entity_id
_entity_poly.type
_entity_poly.pdbx_seq_one_letter_code
_entity_poly.pdbx_strand_id
1 'polypeptide(L)'
;MLQEMVSEIEASLGDGFVAETPAMEEAPVAYAEPVVESTASAQQFRAGTLDEFVSDLEASLGNDFPSAPAAVVPQAPARVAAVPVARAAAAATSSAAARSATGAAPALQIPQPVSAPQAVQPFAGVDLSDMFGELKSELEAGGTSADEDPETHYNLGVAFREMGLLDEAIGEFQKVCQATEHGHSFNQIMQTYTWLAQCFLDKGVPEAAVRWYEKALKIPSIDQETRTALHYELASSFENAGNRPAALSNFLEVYGSNIDYRDVGERIKALRT
;
A
#
# COMPACT_ATOMS: atom_id res chain seq x y z
N MET A 1 -42.87 35.76 -5.27
CA MET A 1 -42.20 34.72 -6.06
C MET A 1 -41.75 33.51 -5.24
N LEU A 2 -40.97 33.63 -4.16
CA LEU A 2 -40.65 32.45 -3.31
C LEU A 2 -41.79 32.04 -2.35
N GLN A 3 -42.69 32.97 -2.01
CA GLN A 3 -43.83 32.67 -1.14
C GLN A 3 -44.98 31.93 -1.86
N GLU A 4 -45.12 32.11 -3.17
CA GLU A 4 -46.15 31.42 -3.97
C GLU A 4 -45.80 29.95 -4.22
N MET A 5 -44.52 29.63 -4.41
CA MET A 5 -44.07 28.25 -4.62
C MET A 5 -44.22 27.36 -3.37
N VAL A 6 -44.22 27.94 -2.17
CA VAL A 6 -44.45 27.18 -0.93
C VAL A 6 -45.93 26.85 -0.75
N SER A 7 -46.83 27.77 -1.12
CA SER A 7 -48.28 27.54 -1.04
C SER A 7 -48.81 26.52 -2.05
N GLU A 8 -48.15 26.34 -3.20
CA GLU A 8 -48.53 25.31 -4.18
C GLU A 8 -48.17 23.89 -3.71
N ILE A 9 -47.16 23.72 -2.86
CA ILE A 9 -46.75 22.41 -2.34
C ILE A 9 -47.68 21.96 -1.20
N GLU A 10 -48.12 22.88 -0.33
CA GLU A 10 -49.06 22.58 0.76
C GLU A 10 -50.48 22.25 0.25
N ALA A 11 -50.87 22.76 -0.91
CA ALA A 11 -52.16 22.43 -1.54
C ALA A 11 -52.18 21.05 -2.25
N SER A 12 -51.00 20.45 -2.50
CA SER A 12 -50.88 19.18 -3.23
C SER A 12 -50.80 17.94 -2.31
N LEU A 13 -50.70 18.12 -1.00
CA LEU A 13 -50.71 17.03 -0.03
C LEU A 13 -52.07 16.99 0.64
N GLY A 14 -52.99 16.33 -0.05
CA GLY A 14 -54.36 16.11 0.39
C GLY A 14 -54.46 15.46 1.78
N ASP A 15 -55.36 16.05 2.55
CA ASP A 15 -55.92 15.63 3.83
C ASP A 15 -56.44 14.19 3.77
N GLY A 16 -55.78 13.27 4.47
CA GLY A 16 -56.14 11.85 4.39
C GLY A 16 -55.27 10.89 5.18
N PHE A 17 -54.94 11.16 6.45
CA PHE A 17 -54.45 10.10 7.34
C PHE A 17 -54.67 10.34 8.83
N VAL A 18 -55.79 10.94 9.24
CA VAL A 18 -56.17 10.89 10.66
C VAL A 18 -57.69 10.83 10.80
N ALA A 19 -58.18 9.62 11.01
CA ALA A 19 -59.46 9.38 11.68
C ALA A 19 -59.17 8.65 12.99
N GLU A 20 -59.12 9.42 14.09
CA GLU A 20 -59.62 9.04 15.42
C GLU A 20 -61.09 8.59 15.28
N THR A 21 -61.71 7.71 16.06
CA THR A 21 -61.68 7.30 17.49
C THR A 21 -62.59 6.03 17.60
N PRO A 22 -62.99 5.43 18.76
CA PRO A 22 -62.76 5.77 20.17
C PRO A 22 -62.33 4.60 21.09
N ALA A 23 -61.99 4.98 22.33
CA ALA A 23 -61.82 4.12 23.49
C ALA A 23 -63.13 3.40 23.88
N MET A 24 -63.02 2.12 24.26
CA MET A 24 -64.00 1.40 25.06
C MET A 24 -63.28 0.48 26.06
N GLU A 25 -63.40 0.87 27.32
CA GLU A 25 -63.52 0.10 28.56
C GLU A 25 -63.65 -1.44 28.44
N GLU A 26 -62.78 -2.19 29.14
CA GLU A 26 -63.14 -3.28 30.09
C GLU A 26 -61.89 -3.99 30.66
N ALA A 27 -61.90 -4.23 31.98
CA ALA A 27 -61.03 -5.17 32.70
C ALA A 27 -61.83 -6.45 33.02
N PRO A 28 -61.33 -7.42 33.81
CA PRO A 28 -60.13 -8.26 33.70
C PRO A 28 -60.51 -9.75 33.54
N VAL A 29 -59.68 -10.63 32.97
CA VAL A 29 -59.79 -12.09 33.24
C VAL A 29 -58.49 -12.84 32.95
N ALA A 30 -58.07 -13.62 33.95
CA ALA A 30 -56.94 -14.53 33.95
C ALA A 30 -57.25 -15.81 33.18
N TYR A 31 -56.29 -16.35 32.42
CA TYR A 31 -56.16 -17.80 32.16
C TYR A 31 -54.69 -18.20 31.92
N ALA A 32 -54.39 -19.39 32.41
CA ALA A 32 -53.08 -20.00 32.59
C ALA A 32 -52.39 -20.48 31.29
N GLU A 33 -51.11 -20.84 31.44
CA GLU A 33 -50.20 -21.42 30.44
C GLU A 33 -50.79 -22.61 29.65
N PRO A 34 -50.20 -22.93 28.48
CA PRO A 34 -49.27 -24.06 28.51
C PRO A 34 -47.99 -23.86 27.69
N VAL A 35 -46.96 -24.54 28.19
CA VAL A 35 -45.65 -24.83 27.61
C VAL A 35 -45.73 -25.30 26.16
N VAL A 36 -44.93 -24.68 25.28
CA VAL A 36 -44.32 -25.36 24.12
C VAL A 36 -42.87 -24.92 23.99
N GLU A 37 -42.00 -25.85 24.35
CA GLU A 37 -40.57 -25.87 24.14
C GLU A 37 -40.29 -25.95 22.63
N SER A 38 -39.58 -24.98 22.06
CA SER A 38 -38.91 -25.16 20.77
C SER A 38 -37.60 -24.39 20.78
N THR A 39 -36.54 -25.15 21.02
CA THR A 39 -35.15 -24.72 21.00
C THR A 39 -34.71 -24.49 19.55
N ALA A 40 -34.66 -23.22 19.15
CA ALA A 40 -33.87 -22.78 18.01
C ALA A 40 -32.84 -21.77 18.52
N SER A 41 -31.72 -22.31 19.03
CA SER A 41 -30.53 -21.51 19.35
C SER A 41 -29.96 -20.97 18.04
N ALA A 42 -30.23 -19.71 17.75
CA ALA A 42 -29.47 -18.94 16.77
C ALA A 42 -28.07 -18.73 17.34
N GLN A 43 -27.11 -19.54 16.90
CA GLN A 43 -25.70 -19.36 17.24
C GLN A 43 -25.22 -18.02 16.69
N GLN A 44 -25.07 -17.07 17.60
CA GLN A 44 -24.34 -15.83 17.42
C GLN A 44 -22.89 -16.15 17.04
N PHE A 45 -22.51 -15.80 15.81
CA PHE A 45 -21.10 -15.77 15.39
C PHE A 45 -20.37 -14.72 16.23
N ARG A 46 -19.62 -15.20 17.23
CA ARG A 46 -18.66 -14.39 17.98
C ARG A 46 -17.35 -14.36 17.21
N ALA A 47 -16.69 -13.22 17.18
CA ALA A 47 -15.41 -12.96 16.51
C ALA A 47 -14.18 -13.72 17.09
N GLY A 48 -14.41 -14.85 17.78
CA GLY A 48 -13.37 -15.75 18.29
C GLY A 48 -13.41 -17.15 17.69
N THR A 49 -14.28 -17.40 16.70
CA THR A 49 -14.46 -18.74 16.10
C THR A 49 -13.52 -19.04 14.95
N LEU A 50 -12.77 -18.05 14.43
CA LEU A 50 -11.84 -18.26 13.31
C LEU A 50 -10.60 -19.04 13.77
N ASP A 51 -9.95 -18.63 14.86
CA ASP A 51 -8.84 -19.40 15.45
C ASP A 51 -9.25 -20.84 15.86
N GLU A 52 -10.47 -21.01 16.39
CA GLU A 52 -11.01 -22.32 16.75
C GLU A 52 -11.32 -23.18 15.52
N PHE A 53 -11.91 -22.58 14.48
CA PHE A 53 -12.16 -23.24 13.20
C PHE A 53 -10.85 -23.60 12.46
N VAL A 54 -9.84 -22.72 12.50
CA VAL A 54 -8.52 -22.99 11.93
C VAL A 54 -7.85 -24.12 12.71
N SER A 55 -7.91 -24.11 14.05
CA SER A 55 -7.38 -25.20 14.88
C SER A 55 -8.07 -26.55 14.60
N ASP A 56 -9.40 -26.54 14.46
CA ASP A 56 -10.18 -27.73 14.11
C ASP A 56 -9.90 -28.21 12.68
N LEU A 57 -9.70 -27.29 11.73
CA LEU A 57 -9.31 -27.61 10.37
C LEU A 57 -7.89 -28.21 10.31
N GLU A 58 -6.95 -27.69 11.10
CA GLU A 58 -5.61 -28.25 11.27
C GLU A 58 -5.65 -29.67 11.83
N ALA A 59 -6.51 -29.92 12.82
CA ALA A 59 -6.70 -31.23 13.44
C ALA A 59 -7.41 -32.24 12.51
N SER A 60 -8.38 -31.77 11.72
CA SER A 60 -9.22 -32.60 10.86
C SER A 60 -8.51 -33.04 9.56
N LEU A 61 -7.63 -32.21 9.00
CA LEU A 61 -7.03 -32.48 7.68
C LEU A 61 -5.93 -33.54 7.66
N GLY A 62 -5.31 -33.91 8.79
CA GLY A 62 -4.31 -34.99 8.85
C GLY A 62 -3.23 -34.95 7.76
N ASN A 63 -2.56 -36.08 7.49
CA ASN A 63 -1.56 -36.21 6.43
C ASN A 63 -2.14 -36.72 5.09
N ASP A 64 -3.47 -36.79 4.96
CA ASP A 64 -4.14 -37.45 3.83
C ASP A 64 -4.76 -36.42 2.89
N PHE A 65 -3.92 -35.75 2.11
CA PHE A 65 -4.34 -34.85 1.03
C PHE A 65 -4.45 -35.66 -0.27
N PRO A 66 -5.59 -35.65 -0.99
CA PRO A 66 -5.71 -36.39 -2.25
C PRO A 66 -4.75 -35.81 -3.29
N SER A 67 -3.74 -36.60 -3.66
CA SER A 67 -2.85 -36.27 -4.78
C SER A 67 -3.60 -36.50 -6.09
N ALA A 68 -3.84 -35.44 -6.85
CA ALA A 68 -4.28 -35.56 -8.24
C ALA A 68 -3.23 -36.36 -9.06
N PRO A 69 -3.64 -37.16 -10.06
CA PRO A 69 -2.72 -38.01 -10.81
C PRO A 69 -1.82 -37.16 -11.72
N ALA A 70 -0.52 -37.49 -11.70
CA ALA A 70 0.52 -36.81 -12.47
C ALA A 70 0.25 -36.85 -13.98
N ALA A 71 0.14 -35.67 -14.60
CA ALA A 71 0.20 -35.53 -16.05
C ALA A 71 1.65 -35.72 -16.53
N VAL A 72 1.84 -36.67 -17.43
CA VAL A 72 3.13 -37.01 -18.06
C VAL A 72 3.50 -35.91 -19.06
N VAL A 73 4.59 -35.17 -18.80
CA VAL A 73 5.18 -34.22 -19.75
C VAL A 73 6.28 -34.91 -20.56
N PRO A 74 6.24 -34.90 -21.92
CA PRO A 74 7.32 -35.43 -22.73
C PRO A 74 8.53 -34.46 -22.75
N GLN A 75 9.73 -35.04 -22.80
CA GLN A 75 11.01 -34.33 -22.67
C GLN A 75 11.68 -34.04 -24.04
N ALA A 76 12.49 -32.97 -24.06
CA ALA A 76 13.70 -32.69 -24.88
C ALA A 76 13.59 -31.66 -26.04
N PRO A 77 14.69 -31.00 -26.52
CA PRO A 77 16.06 -30.90 -25.98
C PRO A 77 16.71 -29.48 -25.95
N ALA A 78 17.78 -29.39 -25.15
CA ALA A 78 19.05 -28.63 -25.26
C ALA A 78 19.14 -27.22 -25.89
N ARG A 79 19.68 -26.30 -25.08
CA ARG A 79 20.10 -24.93 -25.37
C ARG A 79 21.27 -24.87 -26.36
N VAL A 80 21.27 -23.86 -27.24
CA VAL A 80 22.42 -23.48 -28.08
C VAL A 80 23.03 -22.17 -27.56
N ALA A 81 24.36 -22.14 -27.56
CA ALA A 81 25.25 -21.21 -26.88
C ALA A 81 25.26 -19.77 -27.46
N ALA A 82 25.56 -18.82 -26.56
CA ALA A 82 25.81 -17.41 -26.85
C ALA A 82 27.24 -17.16 -27.36
N VAL A 83 27.39 -16.16 -28.24
CA VAL A 83 28.67 -15.69 -28.82
C VAL A 83 29.19 -14.48 -28.02
N PRO A 84 30.48 -14.38 -27.66
CA PRO A 84 31.03 -13.20 -26.99
C PRO A 84 31.63 -12.21 -28.00
N VAL A 85 31.35 -10.91 -27.84
CA VAL A 85 32.08 -9.83 -28.53
C VAL A 85 33.14 -9.28 -27.59
N ALA A 86 34.40 -9.39 -28.02
CA ALA A 86 35.58 -8.98 -27.29
C ALA A 86 35.81 -7.46 -27.34
N ARG A 87 36.28 -6.94 -26.22
CA ARG A 87 36.80 -5.59 -25.97
C ARG A 87 38.18 -5.44 -26.60
N ALA A 88 38.40 -4.38 -27.38
CA ALA A 88 39.72 -3.99 -27.89
C ALA A 88 40.09 -2.58 -27.41
N ALA A 89 41.27 -2.48 -26.81
CA ALA A 89 41.95 -1.25 -26.39
C ALA A 89 43.23 -1.11 -27.22
N ALA A 90 43.53 0.10 -27.72
CA ALA A 90 44.86 0.56 -28.14
C ALA A 90 44.76 2.06 -28.52
N ALA A 91 45.34 2.96 -27.72
CA ALA A 91 46.70 3.50 -27.86
C ALA A 91 46.77 4.67 -28.84
N ALA A 92 46.79 5.89 -28.28
CA ALA A 92 46.98 7.15 -28.99
C ALA A 92 48.47 7.50 -29.09
N THR A 93 48.95 7.69 -30.32
CA THR A 93 50.27 8.24 -30.63
C THR A 93 50.17 9.73 -30.91
N SER A 94 51.09 10.48 -30.32
CA SER A 94 51.32 11.91 -30.49
C SER A 94 51.97 12.24 -31.84
N SER A 95 51.61 13.40 -32.42
CA SER A 95 52.49 14.16 -33.30
C SER A 95 52.05 15.63 -33.35
N ALA A 96 53.00 16.52 -33.03
CA ALA A 96 52.88 17.96 -33.07
C ALA A 96 53.41 18.51 -34.39
N ALA A 97 52.80 19.58 -34.93
CA ALA A 97 53.49 20.61 -35.71
C ALA A 97 52.61 21.85 -35.92
N ALA A 98 53.20 23.02 -35.69
CA ALA A 98 52.64 24.35 -35.70
C ALA A 98 52.39 24.95 -37.10
N ARG A 99 51.51 25.96 -37.22
CA ARG A 99 51.86 27.39 -37.47
C ARG A 99 50.64 28.32 -37.67
N SER A 100 50.78 29.51 -37.06
CA SER A 100 50.15 30.86 -37.16
C SER A 100 49.07 31.12 -38.24
N ALA A 101 47.87 31.66 -37.97
CA ALA A 101 47.42 32.93 -37.34
C ALA A 101 47.20 34.10 -38.34
N THR A 102 45.95 34.60 -38.45
CA THR A 102 45.57 36.04 -38.59
C THR A 102 44.04 36.23 -38.59
N GLY A 103 43.54 37.25 -37.86
CA GLY A 103 42.21 37.87 -38.03
C GLY A 103 41.34 37.88 -36.76
N ALA A 104 41.63 38.73 -35.76
CA ALA A 104 41.05 40.07 -35.56
C ALA A 104 39.62 40.07 -34.93
N ALA A 105 39.57 40.37 -33.63
CA ALA A 105 38.37 40.59 -32.82
C ALA A 105 38.12 42.10 -32.56
N PRO A 106 36.88 42.55 -32.31
CA PRO A 106 36.63 43.81 -31.63
C PRO A 106 36.41 43.61 -30.12
N ALA A 107 36.83 44.62 -29.38
CA ALA A 107 37.04 44.66 -27.94
C ALA A 107 35.75 44.85 -27.12
N LEU A 108 35.69 44.17 -25.97
CA LEU A 108 34.93 44.61 -24.79
C LEU A 108 35.91 44.77 -23.63
N GLN A 109 36.07 46.03 -23.20
CA GLN A 109 36.90 46.48 -22.10
C GLN A 109 36.61 45.71 -20.79
N ILE A 110 37.67 45.11 -20.23
CA ILE A 110 37.70 44.61 -18.85
C ILE A 110 38.46 45.66 -18.02
N PRO A 111 37.90 46.19 -16.92
CA PRO A 111 38.57 47.19 -16.08
C PRO A 111 39.83 46.63 -15.40
N GLN A 112 40.84 47.50 -15.25
CA GLN A 112 42.18 47.17 -14.73
C GLN A 112 42.20 46.74 -13.25
N PRO A 113 43.20 45.93 -12.83
CA PRO A 113 43.35 45.48 -11.46
C PRO A 113 43.96 46.60 -10.60
N VAL A 114 43.18 47.12 -9.65
CA VAL A 114 43.72 47.90 -8.54
C VAL A 114 44.12 46.94 -7.42
N SER A 115 45.42 46.97 -7.12
CA SER A 115 46.07 46.81 -5.82
C SER A 115 45.64 45.70 -4.84
N ALA A 116 46.67 44.94 -4.43
CA ALA A 116 46.86 44.07 -3.25
C ALA A 116 45.77 44.01 -2.15
N PRO A 117 45.58 42.83 -1.52
CA PRO A 117 44.45 42.53 -0.65
C PRO A 117 44.52 43.35 0.63
N GLN A 118 43.49 44.15 0.86
CA GLN A 118 43.23 44.67 2.20
C GLN A 118 42.68 43.56 3.08
N ALA A 119 43.21 43.56 4.31
CA ALA A 119 42.89 42.71 5.43
C ALA A 119 41.44 42.19 5.45
N VAL A 120 41.34 40.86 5.55
CA VAL A 120 40.18 40.12 6.03
C VAL A 120 39.65 40.81 7.28
N GLN A 121 38.49 41.46 7.16
CA GLN A 121 37.66 41.76 8.32
C GLN A 121 37.07 40.43 8.78
N PRO A 122 37.17 40.07 10.08
CA PRO A 122 36.56 38.85 10.57
C PRO A 122 35.05 39.03 10.46
N PHE A 123 34.41 38.26 9.57
CA PHE A 123 32.98 38.07 9.67
C PHE A 123 32.72 37.45 11.04
N ALA A 124 32.11 38.24 11.91
CA ALA A 124 31.72 37.81 13.22
C ALA A 124 30.69 36.68 13.07
N GLY A 125 31.08 35.48 13.51
CA GLY A 125 30.22 34.44 14.08
C GLY A 125 28.85 34.25 13.45
N VAL A 126 28.78 33.90 12.16
CA VAL A 126 27.64 33.09 11.71
C VAL A 126 27.99 31.66 12.11
N ASP A 127 27.43 31.21 13.22
CA ASP A 127 27.59 29.84 13.68
C ASP A 127 27.08 28.92 12.58
N LEU A 128 27.90 27.94 12.18
CA LEU A 128 27.45 26.88 11.26
C LEU A 128 26.20 26.21 11.82
N SER A 129 26.06 26.14 13.14
CA SER A 129 24.86 25.63 13.82
C SER A 129 23.62 26.48 13.54
N ASP A 130 23.75 27.79 13.40
CA ASP A 130 22.65 28.69 13.02
C ASP A 130 22.30 28.53 11.54
N MET A 131 23.29 28.38 10.65
CA MET A 131 23.04 28.12 9.22
C MET A 131 22.46 26.71 8.98
N PHE A 132 22.89 25.70 9.74
CA PHE A 132 22.30 24.35 9.73
C PHE A 132 20.92 24.34 10.37
N GLY A 133 20.70 25.17 11.40
CA GLY A 133 19.41 25.41 12.01
C GLY A 133 18.44 26.09 11.05
N GLU A 134 18.92 27.06 10.29
CA GLU A 134 18.16 27.78 9.27
C GLU A 134 17.89 26.91 8.04
N LEU A 135 18.86 26.09 7.58
CA LEU A 135 18.64 25.06 6.54
C LEU A 135 17.66 23.97 6.99
N LYS A 136 17.75 23.52 8.25
CA LYS A 136 16.79 22.58 8.83
C LYS A 136 15.42 23.24 8.98
N SER A 137 15.39 24.50 9.39
CA SER A 137 14.16 25.28 9.46
C SER A 137 13.59 25.58 8.08
N GLU A 138 14.39 25.72 7.02
CA GLU A 138 13.97 25.85 5.62
C GLU A 138 13.59 24.51 5.01
N LEU A 139 14.07 23.37 5.55
CA LEU A 139 13.64 22.03 5.17
C LEU A 139 12.33 21.65 5.86
N GLU A 140 12.18 22.03 7.13
CA GLU A 140 10.94 21.87 7.92
C GLU A 140 9.88 22.89 7.50
N ALA A 141 10.26 24.15 7.24
CA ALA A 141 9.38 25.15 6.64
C ALA A 141 9.24 24.97 5.12
N GLY A 142 10.18 24.31 4.46
CA GLY A 142 10.05 23.77 3.10
C GLY A 142 9.16 22.54 3.05
N GLY A 143 8.82 21.96 4.21
CA GLY A 143 7.64 21.12 4.43
C GLY A 143 6.32 21.88 4.32
N THR A 144 6.36 23.16 3.92
CA THR A 144 5.25 23.89 3.32
C THR A 144 5.36 23.96 1.79
N SER A 145 5.94 22.93 1.14
CA SER A 145 5.47 22.56 -0.19
C SER A 145 3.98 22.26 -0.03
N ALA A 146 3.19 23.27 -0.36
CA ALA A 146 1.75 23.31 -0.35
C ALA A 146 1.10 21.93 -0.42
N ASP A 147 0.33 21.57 0.61
CA ASP A 147 -0.88 20.74 0.44
C ASP A 147 -0.66 19.59 -0.55
N GLU A 148 0.38 18.76 -0.33
CA GLU A 148 0.77 17.81 -1.38
C GLU A 148 -0.31 16.74 -1.51
N ASP A 149 -1.01 16.79 -2.64
CA ASP A 149 -2.11 15.90 -2.97
C ASP A 149 -1.63 14.44 -2.96
N PRO A 150 -2.19 13.57 -2.08
CA PRO A 150 -1.82 12.16 -2.02
C PRO A 150 -1.98 11.46 -3.38
N GLU A 151 -2.84 11.94 -4.27
CA GLU A 151 -3.00 11.37 -5.61
C GLU A 151 -1.77 11.62 -6.50
N THR A 152 -1.12 12.78 -6.37
CA THR A 152 0.10 13.09 -7.13
C THR A 152 1.26 12.17 -6.71
N HIS A 153 1.49 12.03 -5.40
CA HIS A 153 2.52 11.12 -4.87
C HIS A 153 2.22 9.66 -5.17
N TYR A 154 0.96 9.25 -5.15
CA TYR A 154 0.59 7.89 -5.53
C TYR A 154 0.98 7.60 -6.99
N ASN A 155 0.66 8.50 -7.91
CA ASN A 155 0.99 8.34 -9.33
C ASN A 155 2.51 8.34 -9.58
N LEU A 156 3.25 9.21 -8.89
CA LEU A 156 4.72 9.21 -8.92
C LEU A 156 5.31 7.91 -8.38
N GLY A 157 4.81 7.42 -7.25
CA GLY A 157 5.24 6.14 -6.66
C GLY A 157 5.02 4.96 -7.59
N VAL A 158 3.88 4.91 -8.28
CA VAL A 158 3.60 3.89 -9.30
C VAL A 158 4.60 3.99 -10.46
N ALA A 159 4.83 5.20 -10.98
CA ALA A 159 5.78 5.41 -12.08
C ALA A 159 7.21 5.00 -11.69
N PHE A 160 7.69 5.37 -10.50
CA PHE A 160 9.02 4.97 -10.03
C PHE A 160 9.13 3.46 -9.86
N ARG A 161 8.09 2.81 -9.33
CA ARG A 161 8.04 1.35 -9.20
C ARG A 161 8.13 0.67 -10.57
N GLU A 162 7.39 1.16 -11.57
CA GLU A 162 7.42 0.62 -12.93
C GLU A 162 8.79 0.79 -13.62
N MET A 163 9.55 1.81 -13.22
CA MET A 163 10.94 2.01 -13.66
C MET A 163 11.97 1.21 -12.86
N GLY A 164 11.55 0.48 -11.82
CA GLY A 164 12.44 -0.26 -10.91
C GLY A 164 13.19 0.63 -9.90
N LEU A 165 12.81 1.90 -9.80
CA LEU A 165 13.33 2.87 -8.83
C LEU A 165 12.61 2.69 -7.49
N LEU A 166 12.91 1.57 -6.82
CA LEU A 166 12.16 1.11 -5.65
C LEU A 166 12.30 2.03 -4.44
N ASP A 167 13.46 2.67 -4.25
CA ASP A 167 13.69 3.58 -3.12
C ASP A 167 12.86 4.86 -3.26
N GLU A 168 12.84 5.44 -4.46
CA GLU A 168 12.03 6.59 -4.83
C GLU A 168 10.54 6.26 -4.73
N ALA A 169 10.12 5.10 -5.22
CA ALA A 169 8.75 4.63 -5.11
C ALA A 169 8.28 4.54 -3.66
N ILE A 170 9.11 3.95 -2.79
CA ILE A 170 8.81 3.85 -1.35
C ILE A 170 8.68 5.24 -0.74
N GLY A 171 9.58 6.17 -1.07
CA GLY A 171 9.52 7.56 -0.58
C GLY A 171 8.21 8.24 -0.94
N GLU A 172 7.79 8.13 -2.20
CA GLU A 172 6.53 8.72 -2.68
C GLU A 172 5.30 8.08 -2.01
N PHE A 173 5.23 6.75 -1.92
CA PHE A 173 4.11 6.09 -1.23
C PHE A 173 4.08 6.41 0.27
N GLN A 174 5.22 6.61 0.93
CA GLN A 174 5.26 7.05 2.33
C GLN A 174 4.66 8.44 2.51
N LYS A 175 4.86 9.36 1.57
CA LYS A 175 4.20 10.68 1.59
C LYS A 175 2.68 10.55 1.49
N VAL A 176 2.17 9.65 0.65
CA VAL A 176 0.73 9.33 0.58
C VAL A 176 0.19 8.87 1.95
N CYS A 177 0.93 7.98 2.63
CA CYS A 177 0.55 7.51 3.96
C CYS A 177 0.56 8.67 4.98
N GLN A 178 1.59 9.51 4.96
CA GLN A 178 1.69 10.67 5.85
C GLN A 178 0.54 11.67 5.61
N ALA A 179 0.23 12.01 4.36
CA ALA A 179 -0.89 12.88 4.02
C ALA A 179 -2.22 12.30 4.55
N THR A 180 -2.42 10.99 4.40
CA THR A 180 -3.62 10.32 4.92
C THR A 180 -3.70 10.36 6.45
N GLU A 181 -2.57 10.15 7.14
CA GLU A 181 -2.45 10.26 8.60
C GLU A 181 -2.70 11.69 9.10
N HIS A 182 -2.37 12.71 8.30
CA HIS A 182 -2.68 14.13 8.56
C HIS A 182 -4.13 14.53 8.23
N GLY A 183 -4.98 13.59 7.79
CA GLY A 183 -6.40 13.82 7.58
C GLY A 183 -6.81 14.11 6.12
N HIS A 184 -5.88 14.01 5.16
CA HIS A 184 -6.25 14.08 3.75
C HIS A 184 -6.98 12.80 3.34
N SER A 185 -8.14 12.95 2.69
CA SER A 185 -8.90 11.79 2.21
C SER A 185 -8.21 11.20 0.98
N PHE A 186 -7.91 9.91 1.03
CA PHE A 186 -7.33 9.20 -0.11
C PHE A 186 -7.97 7.82 -0.28
N ASN A 187 -8.66 7.63 -1.41
CA ASN A 187 -9.45 6.42 -1.65
C ASN A 187 -8.61 5.17 -1.89
N GLN A 188 -7.37 5.32 -2.36
CA GLN A 188 -6.50 4.20 -2.73
C GLN A 188 -5.48 3.85 -1.64
N ILE A 189 -5.73 4.22 -0.38
CA ILE A 189 -4.77 4.00 0.72
C ILE A 189 -4.41 2.52 0.91
N MET A 190 -5.39 1.62 0.72
CA MET A 190 -5.14 0.17 0.74
C MET A 190 -4.14 -0.22 -0.36
N GLN A 191 -4.35 0.25 -1.58
CA GLN A 191 -3.49 -0.05 -2.72
C GLN A 191 -2.09 0.54 -2.52
N THR A 192 -1.96 1.71 -1.90
CA THR A 192 -0.67 2.27 -1.47
C THR A 192 0.06 1.34 -0.50
N TYR A 193 -0.62 0.80 0.51
CA TYR A 193 -0.01 -0.16 1.43
C TYR A 193 0.45 -1.44 0.71
N THR A 194 -0.36 -1.96 -0.22
CA THR A 194 0.01 -3.12 -1.04
C THR A 194 1.23 -2.81 -1.93
N TRP A 195 1.31 -1.64 -2.55
CA TRP A 195 2.46 -1.25 -3.35
C TRP A 195 3.73 -1.07 -2.51
N LEU A 196 3.62 -0.46 -1.33
CA LEU A 196 4.73 -0.38 -0.38
C LEU A 196 5.25 -1.76 -0.01
N ALA A 197 4.34 -2.67 0.35
CA ALA A 197 4.71 -4.03 0.71
C ALA A 197 5.42 -4.75 -0.45
N GLN A 198 4.91 -4.62 -1.68
CA GLN A 198 5.54 -5.18 -2.86
C GLN A 198 6.94 -4.60 -3.10
N CYS A 199 7.12 -3.28 -2.97
CA CYS A 199 8.44 -2.66 -3.12
C CYS A 199 9.44 -3.21 -2.09
N PHE A 200 9.01 -3.47 -0.85
CA PHE A 200 9.85 -4.10 0.16
C PHE A 200 10.19 -5.56 -0.15
N LEU A 201 9.25 -6.31 -0.71
CA LEU A 201 9.50 -7.68 -1.20
C LEU A 201 10.52 -7.67 -2.34
N ASP A 202 10.37 -6.78 -3.32
CA ASP A 202 11.27 -6.67 -4.46
C ASP A 202 12.69 -6.24 -4.02
N LYS A 203 12.81 -5.50 -2.91
CA LYS A 203 14.08 -5.16 -2.25
C LYS A 203 14.67 -6.28 -1.39
N GLY A 204 13.95 -7.38 -1.18
CA GLY A 204 14.39 -8.47 -0.31
C GLY A 204 14.29 -8.17 1.19
N VAL A 205 13.36 -7.29 1.59
CA VAL A 205 13.09 -6.95 3.00
C VAL A 205 11.66 -7.36 3.39
N PRO A 206 11.35 -8.67 3.44
CA PRO A 206 9.99 -9.16 3.62
C PRO A 206 9.37 -8.80 4.99
N GLU A 207 10.17 -8.58 6.02
CA GLU A 207 9.67 -8.18 7.35
C GLU A 207 9.02 -6.79 7.34
N ALA A 208 9.51 -5.90 6.47
CA ALA A 208 8.89 -4.59 6.28
C ALA A 208 7.56 -4.73 5.52
N ALA A 209 7.50 -5.63 4.52
CA ALA A 209 6.29 -5.89 3.75
C ALA A 209 5.13 -6.40 4.62
N VAL A 210 5.41 -7.32 5.55
CA VAL A 210 4.45 -7.83 6.54
C VAL A 210 3.70 -6.69 7.25
N ARG A 211 4.44 -5.68 7.74
CA ARG A 211 3.84 -4.56 8.50
C ARG A 211 2.86 -3.74 7.66
N TRP A 212 3.13 -3.59 6.37
CA TRP A 212 2.25 -2.85 5.46
C TRP A 212 1.00 -3.65 5.07
N TYR A 213 1.13 -4.97 4.87
CA TYR A 213 -0.04 -5.83 4.70
C TYR A 213 -0.92 -5.89 5.95
N GLU A 214 -0.33 -5.93 7.15
CA GLU A 214 -1.08 -5.81 8.41
C GLU A 214 -1.80 -4.46 8.54
N LYS A 215 -1.19 -3.37 8.07
CA LYS A 215 -1.87 -2.06 7.99
C LYS A 215 -3.03 -2.10 7.01
N ALA A 216 -2.89 -2.76 5.86
CA ALA A 216 -3.96 -2.90 4.88
C ALA A 216 -5.15 -3.71 5.44
N LEU A 217 -4.89 -4.79 6.17
CA LEU A 217 -5.94 -5.62 6.81
C LEU A 217 -6.73 -4.87 7.90
N LYS A 218 -6.16 -3.82 8.49
CA LYS A 218 -6.83 -2.99 9.51
C LYS A 218 -7.83 -1.99 8.92
N ILE A 219 -7.88 -1.85 7.59
CA ILE A 219 -8.85 -0.96 6.94
C ILE A 219 -10.25 -1.58 7.09
N PRO A 220 -11.20 -0.90 7.75
CA PRO A 220 -12.50 -1.49 8.10
C PRO A 220 -13.41 -1.74 6.88
N SER A 221 -13.18 -1.04 5.77
CA SER A 221 -14.03 -1.06 4.59
C SER A 221 -13.61 -2.07 3.52
N ILE A 222 -12.73 -3.03 3.83
CA ILE A 222 -12.33 -4.07 2.87
C ILE A 222 -13.35 -5.21 2.82
N ASP A 223 -13.71 -5.63 1.61
CA ASP A 223 -14.54 -6.78 1.36
C ASP A 223 -13.79 -8.10 1.62
N GLN A 224 -14.53 -9.22 1.62
CA GLN A 224 -13.96 -10.52 1.97
C GLN A 224 -12.95 -11.02 0.91
N GLU A 225 -13.18 -10.76 -0.38
CA GLU A 225 -12.27 -11.19 -1.44
C GLU A 225 -10.92 -10.47 -1.32
N THR A 226 -10.97 -9.16 -1.10
CA THR A 226 -9.79 -8.34 -0.81
C THR A 226 -9.07 -8.82 0.46
N ARG A 227 -9.81 -9.13 1.53
CA ARG A 227 -9.21 -9.69 2.76
C ARG A 227 -8.49 -11.01 2.48
N THR A 228 -9.11 -11.92 1.72
CA THR A 228 -8.49 -13.20 1.31
C THR A 228 -7.22 -12.96 0.50
N ALA A 229 -7.24 -12.02 -0.45
CA ALA A 229 -6.04 -11.64 -1.21
C ALA A 229 -4.93 -11.11 -0.30
N LEU A 230 -5.25 -10.22 0.64
CA LEU A 230 -4.27 -9.68 1.58
C LEU A 230 -3.68 -10.74 2.52
N HIS A 231 -4.47 -11.71 3.00
CA HIS A 231 -3.93 -12.83 3.78
C HIS A 231 -2.98 -13.70 2.95
N TYR A 232 -3.27 -13.90 1.66
CA TYR A 232 -2.37 -14.65 0.77
C TYR A 232 -1.03 -13.93 0.58
N GLU A 233 -1.06 -12.62 0.33
CA GLU A 233 0.16 -11.82 0.17
C GLU A 233 0.95 -11.72 1.50
N LEU A 234 0.25 -11.62 2.63
CA LEU A 234 0.85 -11.64 3.97
C LEU A 234 1.50 -13.00 4.26
N ALA A 235 0.84 -14.11 3.95
CA ALA A 235 1.39 -15.45 4.09
C ALA A 235 2.66 -15.63 3.24
N SER A 236 2.61 -15.20 1.98
CA SER A 236 3.77 -15.21 1.07
C SER A 236 4.92 -14.35 1.60
N SER A 237 4.61 -13.21 2.21
CA SER A 237 5.61 -12.34 2.85
C SER A 237 6.25 -13.01 4.07
N PHE A 238 5.48 -13.69 4.91
CA PHE A 238 6.02 -14.47 6.03
C PHE A 238 6.87 -15.66 5.57
N GLU A 239 6.48 -16.33 4.49
CA GLU A 239 7.26 -17.40 3.87
C GLU A 239 8.62 -16.87 3.39
N ASN A 240 8.63 -15.72 2.70
CA ASN A 240 9.86 -15.04 2.27
C ASN A 240 10.74 -14.58 3.43
N ALA A 241 10.14 -14.18 4.56
CA ALA A 241 10.85 -13.87 5.80
C ALA A 241 11.34 -15.12 6.57
N GLY A 242 11.04 -16.33 6.09
CA GLY A 242 11.40 -17.59 6.74
C GLY A 242 10.53 -17.95 7.95
N ASN A 243 9.48 -17.17 8.24
CA ASN A 243 8.53 -17.45 9.32
C ASN A 243 7.44 -18.42 8.85
N ARG A 244 7.81 -19.70 8.73
CA ARG A 244 6.91 -20.77 8.28
C ARG A 244 5.63 -20.90 9.12
N PRO A 245 5.66 -20.80 10.47
CA PRO A 245 4.44 -20.88 11.28
C PRO A 245 3.43 -19.77 10.96
N ALA A 246 3.88 -18.52 10.87
CA ALA A 246 3.00 -17.39 10.55
C ALA A 246 2.47 -17.47 9.10
N ALA A 247 3.31 -17.93 8.16
CA ALA A 247 2.90 -18.18 6.79
C ALA A 247 1.79 -19.24 6.71
N LEU A 248 1.97 -20.37 7.40
CA LEU A 248 1.00 -21.46 7.42
C LEU A 248 -0.35 -21.00 7.99
N SER A 249 -0.35 -20.29 9.11
CA SER A 249 -1.57 -19.74 9.71
C SER A 249 -2.34 -18.84 8.73
N ASN A 250 -1.65 -17.90 8.07
CA ASN A 250 -2.30 -17.02 7.10
C ASN A 250 -2.78 -17.75 5.84
N PHE A 251 -2.07 -18.78 5.35
CA PHE A 251 -2.56 -19.59 4.25
C PHE A 251 -3.80 -20.41 4.63
N LEU A 252 -3.92 -20.86 5.88
CA LEU A 252 -5.12 -21.54 6.35
C LEU A 252 -6.33 -20.60 6.43
N GLU A 253 -6.14 -19.34 6.81
CA GLU A 253 -7.18 -18.30 6.73
C GLU A 253 -7.69 -18.13 5.28
N VAL A 254 -6.76 -18.11 4.32
CA VAL A 254 -7.09 -18.07 2.88
C VAL A 254 -7.88 -19.30 2.47
N TYR A 255 -7.41 -20.50 2.83
CA TYR A 255 -8.05 -21.76 2.49
C TYR A 255 -9.46 -21.90 3.10
N GLY A 256 -9.63 -21.46 4.36
CA GLY A 256 -10.93 -21.42 5.02
C GLY A 256 -11.92 -20.46 4.37
N SER A 257 -11.43 -19.38 3.76
CA SER A 257 -12.25 -18.44 3.00
C SER A 257 -12.57 -18.93 1.58
N ASN A 258 -11.56 -19.44 0.87
CA ASN A 258 -11.67 -19.95 -0.50
C ASN A 258 -10.62 -21.06 -0.73
N ILE A 259 -11.10 -22.29 -0.81
CA ILE A 259 -10.31 -23.51 -0.97
C ILE A 259 -9.50 -23.52 -2.27
N ASP A 260 -10.03 -22.92 -3.34
CA ASP A 260 -9.44 -22.89 -4.68
C ASP A 260 -8.65 -21.59 -4.95
N TYR A 261 -8.33 -20.81 -3.91
CA TYR A 261 -7.62 -19.55 -4.08
C TYR A 261 -6.16 -19.77 -4.51
N ARG A 262 -5.87 -19.51 -5.79
CA ARG A 262 -4.53 -19.64 -6.39
C ARG A 262 -3.93 -21.04 -6.14
N ASP A 263 -2.77 -21.12 -5.50
CA ASP A 263 -1.99 -22.33 -5.17
C ASP A 263 -1.98 -22.62 -3.66
N VAL A 264 -2.95 -22.11 -2.89
CA VAL A 264 -2.95 -22.16 -1.42
C VAL A 264 -2.79 -23.59 -0.85
N GLY A 265 -3.45 -24.58 -1.45
CA GLY A 265 -3.33 -25.98 -1.01
C GLY A 265 -1.92 -26.55 -1.18
N GLU A 266 -1.23 -26.18 -2.26
CA GLU A 266 0.16 -26.59 -2.51
C GLU A 266 1.11 -25.90 -1.52
N ARG A 267 0.90 -24.61 -1.25
CA ARG A 267 1.68 -23.83 -0.26
C ARG A 267 1.56 -24.40 1.15
N ILE A 268 0.35 -24.73 1.60
CA ILE A 268 0.09 -25.35 2.91
C ILE A 268 0.86 -26.67 3.04
N LYS A 269 0.77 -27.52 2.00
CA LYS A 269 1.47 -28.82 1.99
C LYS A 269 2.99 -28.64 2.05
N ALA A 270 3.54 -27.68 1.30
CA ALA A 270 4.96 -27.40 1.26
C ALA A 270 5.50 -26.89 2.61
N LEU A 271 4.71 -26.10 3.36
CA LEU A 271 5.12 -25.52 4.64
C LEU A 271 5.10 -26.52 5.82
N ARG A 272 4.28 -27.57 5.71
CA ARG A 272 4.17 -28.66 6.70
C ARG A 272 5.25 -29.75 6.55
N THR A 273 5.97 -29.73 5.43
CA THR A 273 7.10 -30.63 5.15
C THR A 273 8.39 -30.01 5.67
#